data_AF-A0A2M7J6I3-F1
#
_entry.id   AF-A0A2M7J6I3-F1
#
_cell.length_a   1.000
_cell.length_b   1.000
_cell.length_c   1.000
_cell.angle_alpha   90.00
_cell.angle_beta   90.00
_cell.angle_gamma   90.00
#
_symmetry.space_group_name_H-M   'P 1'
#
loop_
_entity.id
_entity.type
_entity.pdbx_description
1 polymer ?
#
loop_
_entity_poly.entity_id
_entity_poly.type
_entity_poly.pdbx_seq_one_letter_code
_entity_poly.pdbx_strand_id
1 'polypeptide(L)'
;MFTAGAASIVLYNLITQEGPIFKLLWSYYGLYSVLTGNAFSDILSYIRLFALGLTTGLVAMAINEIVWIVVSWGTWAIPLAAVFFVILHAGNLVINMLGATVHTMRLQFYEFFTKFIRTGGHYFKPLKNFVKYSSLEI
;
A
#
# COMPACT_ATOMS: atom_id res chain seq x y z
N MET A 1 14.06 -12.37 8.21
CA MET A 1 12.86 -13.03 7.64
C MET A 1 12.96 -13.26 6.13
N PHE A 2 13.37 -12.29 5.31
CA PHE A 2 13.59 -12.52 3.86
C PHE A 2 14.63 -13.60 3.53
N THR A 3 15.70 -13.70 4.31
CA THR A 3 16.75 -14.73 4.17
C THR A 3 16.23 -16.14 4.47
N ALA A 4 15.31 -16.28 5.43
CA ALA A 4 14.70 -17.57 5.78
C ALA A 4 13.71 -18.03 4.69
N GLY A 5 12.93 -17.11 4.11
CA GLY A 5 12.05 -17.39 2.98
C GLY A 5 12.80 -17.78 1.71
N ALA A 6 13.89 -17.07 1.40
CA ALA A 6 14.80 -17.42 0.30
C ALA A 6 15.47 -18.79 0.54
N ALA A 7 15.92 -19.07 1.77
CA ALA A 7 16.50 -20.36 2.13
C ALA A 7 15.50 -21.52 1.99
N SER A 8 14.22 -21.33 2.34
CA SER A 8 13.20 -22.39 2.18
C SER A 8 12.88 -22.71 0.72
N ILE A 9 12.92 -21.73 -0.19
CA ILE A 9 12.68 -21.96 -1.63
C ILE A 9 13.88 -22.62 -2.29
N VAL A 10 15.10 -22.24 -1.88
CA VAL A 10 16.34 -22.89 -2.31
C VAL A 10 16.41 -24.33 -1.79
N LEU A 11 16.03 -24.56 -0.53
CA LEU A 11 15.99 -25.91 0.05
C LEU A 11 14.94 -26.79 -0.63
N TYR A 12 13.76 -26.26 -0.95
CA TYR A 12 12.74 -27.00 -1.69
C TYR A 12 13.23 -27.38 -3.10
N ASN A 13 13.85 -26.45 -3.84
CA ASN A 13 14.48 -26.76 -5.13
C ASN A 13 15.68 -27.72 -5.02
N LEU A 14 16.36 -27.76 -3.87
CA LEU A 14 17.47 -28.67 -3.60
C LEU A 14 17.00 -30.13 -3.40
N ILE A 15 15.77 -30.36 -2.97
CA ILE A 15 15.26 -31.70 -2.65
C ILE A 15 14.63 -32.39 -3.88
N THR A 16 14.17 -31.64 -4.90
CA THR A 16 13.32 -32.18 -5.97
C THR A 16 14.02 -32.55 -7.30
N GLN A 17 15.32 -32.28 -7.51
CA GLN A 17 15.99 -32.52 -8.81
C GLN A 17 17.28 -33.36 -8.72
N GLU A 18 17.37 -34.39 -9.56
CA GLU A 18 18.49 -35.34 -9.73
C GLU A 18 19.54 -34.75 -10.70
N GLY A 19 20.59 -34.09 -10.19
CA GLY A 19 21.73 -33.62 -11.00
C GLY A 19 22.55 -32.48 -10.37
N PRO A 20 23.86 -32.67 -10.06
CA PRO A 20 24.64 -31.73 -9.24
C PRO A 20 25.02 -30.39 -9.94
N ILE A 21 25.26 -30.40 -11.25
CA ILE A 21 25.68 -29.20 -12.01
C ILE A 21 24.47 -28.34 -12.39
N PHE A 22 23.37 -28.98 -12.80
CA PHE A 22 22.12 -28.29 -13.12
C PHE A 22 21.51 -27.65 -11.87
N LYS A 23 21.67 -28.27 -10.68
CA LYS A 23 21.28 -27.73 -9.37
C LYS A 23 21.90 -26.36 -9.05
N LEU A 24 23.20 -26.19 -9.29
CA LEU A 24 23.90 -24.95 -8.92
C LEU A 24 23.47 -23.78 -9.83
N LEU A 25 23.36 -24.04 -11.13
CA LEU A 25 22.92 -23.06 -12.12
C LEU A 25 21.46 -22.65 -11.90
N TRP A 26 20.53 -23.61 -11.78
CA TRP A 26 19.12 -23.29 -11.51
C TRP A 26 18.89 -22.66 -10.13
N SER A 27 19.70 -23.01 -9.12
CA SER A 27 19.64 -22.37 -7.80
C SER A 27 20.12 -20.92 -7.84
N TYR A 28 21.18 -20.60 -8.61
CA TYR A 28 21.63 -19.22 -8.79
C TYR A 28 20.60 -18.38 -9.57
N TYR A 29 20.04 -18.92 -10.66
CA TYR A 29 18.96 -18.26 -11.40
C TYR A 29 17.68 -18.12 -10.57
N GLY A 30 17.35 -19.11 -9.72
CA GLY A 30 16.22 -19.06 -8.79
C GLY A 30 16.40 -18.03 -7.67
N LEU A 31 17.61 -17.90 -7.13
CA LEU A 31 17.95 -16.81 -6.20
C LEU A 31 17.87 -15.46 -6.90
N TYR A 32 18.38 -15.33 -8.13
CA TYR A 32 18.32 -14.09 -8.89
C TYR A 32 16.89 -13.69 -9.24
N SER A 33 16.03 -14.66 -9.62
CA SER A 33 14.62 -14.39 -9.95
C SER A 33 13.77 -14.08 -8.72
N VAL A 34 14.05 -14.70 -7.58
CA VAL A 34 13.34 -14.43 -6.32
C VAL A 34 13.79 -13.11 -5.68
N LEU A 35 15.10 -12.82 -5.69
CA LEU A 35 15.66 -11.55 -5.18
C LEU A 35 15.25 -10.37 -6.06
N THR A 36 15.30 -10.52 -7.38
CA THR A 36 14.95 -9.44 -8.31
C THR A 36 13.44 -9.31 -8.51
N GLY A 37 12.68 -10.41 -8.43
CA GLY A 37 11.24 -10.41 -8.67
C GLY A 37 10.41 -9.98 -7.46
N ASN A 38 10.63 -10.59 -6.29
CA ASN A 38 9.77 -10.35 -5.11
C ASN A 38 10.24 -9.14 -4.29
N ALA A 39 11.54 -9.00 -4.04
CA ALA A 39 12.03 -7.91 -3.17
C ALA A 39 11.90 -6.52 -3.82
N PHE A 40 12.15 -6.38 -5.12
CA PHE A 40 11.90 -5.12 -5.83
C PHE A 40 10.41 -4.79 -5.91
N SER A 41 9.55 -5.79 -6.12
CA SER A 41 8.10 -5.61 -6.11
C SER A 41 7.62 -5.12 -4.74
N ASP A 42 8.15 -5.68 -3.65
CA ASP A 42 7.83 -5.26 -2.28
C ASP A 42 8.32 -3.82 -2.02
N ILE A 43 9.54 -3.46 -2.43
CA ILE A 43 10.09 -2.10 -2.28
C ILE A 43 9.25 -1.07 -3.06
N LEU A 44 8.89 -1.40 -4.31
CA LEU A 44 8.06 -0.52 -5.16
C LEU A 44 6.65 -0.34 -4.58
N SER A 45 6.10 -1.34 -3.89
CA SER A 45 4.83 -1.22 -3.19
C SER A 45 4.92 -0.23 -2.01
N TYR A 46 6.02 -0.26 -1.24
CA TYR A 46 6.23 0.60 -0.07
C TYR A 46 6.73 2.02 -0.38
N ILE A 47 7.32 2.27 -1.56
CA ILE A 47 7.71 3.61 -2.02
C ILE A 47 6.56 4.60 -1.93
N ARG A 48 5.32 4.15 -2.08
CA ARG A 48 4.12 4.99 -1.98
C ARG A 48 3.92 5.61 -0.59
N LEU A 49 4.12 4.83 0.46
CA LEU A 49 4.01 5.31 1.84
C LEU A 49 5.17 6.25 2.17
N PHE A 50 6.37 5.92 1.67
CA PHE A 50 7.55 6.78 1.77
C PHE A 50 7.33 8.13 1.06
N ALA A 51 6.83 8.12 -0.17
CA ALA A 51 6.54 9.32 -0.96
C ALA A 51 5.51 10.21 -0.27
N LEU A 52 4.43 9.63 0.26
CA LEU A 52 3.44 10.37 1.04
C LEU A 52 4.13 11.08 2.22
N GLY A 53 4.89 10.34 3.03
CA GLY A 53 5.67 10.86 4.17
C GLY A 53 6.63 12.00 3.82
N LEU A 54 7.39 11.82 2.74
CA LEU A 54 8.35 12.79 2.22
C LEU A 54 7.66 14.10 1.80
N THR A 55 6.55 14.00 1.04
CA THR A 55 5.79 15.16 0.61
C THR A 55 5.25 15.96 1.79
N THR A 56 4.77 15.30 2.86
CA THR A 56 4.29 15.99 4.07
C THR A 56 5.38 16.87 4.70
N GLY A 57 6.60 16.33 4.76
CA GLY A 57 7.74 16.97 5.38
C GLY A 57 8.23 18.14 4.55
N LEU A 58 8.30 17.99 3.23
CA LEU A 58 8.64 19.09 2.32
C LEU A 58 7.63 20.24 2.43
N VAL A 59 6.34 19.94 2.50
CA VAL A 59 5.30 20.98 2.65
C VAL A 59 5.43 21.67 4.01
N ALA A 60 5.67 20.94 5.10
CA ALA A 60 5.90 21.54 6.42
C ALA A 60 7.14 22.44 6.44
N MET A 61 8.23 22.04 5.77
CA MET A 61 9.42 22.88 5.59
C MET A 61 9.10 24.15 4.81
N ALA A 62 8.38 24.05 3.70
CA ALA A 62 7.98 25.21 2.91
C ALA A 62 7.07 26.19 3.71
N ILE A 63 6.15 25.66 4.52
CA ILE A 63 5.32 26.47 5.41
C ILE A 63 6.19 27.21 6.44
N ASN A 64 7.18 26.53 7.03
CA ASN A 64 8.10 27.17 7.97
C ASN A 64 8.89 28.31 7.32
N GLU A 65 9.38 28.14 6.09
CA GLU A 65 10.05 29.21 5.35
C GLU A 65 9.14 30.43 5.13
N ILE A 66 7.88 30.20 4.74
CA ILE A 66 6.89 31.29 4.58
C ILE A 66 6.68 32.03 5.91
N VAL A 67 6.58 31.29 7.02
CA VAL A 67 6.42 31.88 8.37
C VAL A 67 7.64 32.71 8.76
N TRP A 68 8.86 32.24 8.50
CA TRP A 68 10.09 33.00 8.76
C TRP A 68 10.17 34.30 7.97
N ILE A 69 9.74 34.29 6.71
CA ILE A 69 9.67 35.49 5.88
C ILE A 69 8.69 36.51 6.50
N VAL A 70 7.51 36.06 6.95
CA VAL A 70 6.51 36.95 7.57
C VAL A 70 7.01 37.53 8.90
N VAL A 71 7.71 36.75 9.71
CA VAL A 71 8.32 37.23 10.97
C VAL A 71 9.40 38.28 10.70
N SER A 72 10.12 38.18 9.57
CA SER A 72 11.19 39.13 9.21
C SER A 72 10.66 40.54 8.86
N TRP A 73 9.38 40.70 8.56
CA TRP A 73 8.76 42.00 8.25
C TRP A 73 8.57 42.92 9.47
N GLY A 74 8.78 42.39 10.67
CA GLY A 74 8.80 43.16 11.92
C GLY A 74 8.02 42.49 13.05
N THR A 75 8.29 42.93 14.28
CA THR A 75 7.66 42.38 15.50
C THR A 75 6.14 42.49 15.55
N TRP A 76 5.56 43.44 14.78
CA TRP A 76 4.11 43.58 14.62
C TRP A 76 3.47 42.44 13.81
N ALA A 77 4.24 41.72 12.98
CA ALA A 77 3.77 40.62 12.15
C ALA A 77 3.78 39.25 12.87
N ILE A 78 4.35 39.16 14.09
CA ILE A 78 4.41 37.93 14.90
C ILE A 78 3.03 37.29 15.15
N PRO A 79 1.98 38.02 15.59
CA PRO A 79 0.66 37.42 15.79
C PRO A 79 0.04 36.92 14.48
N LEU A 80 0.31 37.60 13.35
CA LEU A 80 -0.15 37.16 12.03
C LEU A 80 0.57 35.87 11.59
N ALA A 81 1.88 35.78 11.84
CA ALA A 81 2.68 34.60 11.57
C ALA A 81 2.21 33.37 12.38
N ALA A 82 1.82 33.56 13.63
CA ALA A 82 1.28 32.48 14.48
C ALA A 82 -0.05 31.92 13.93
N VAL A 83 -0.95 32.80 13.47
CA VAL A 83 -2.22 32.38 12.84
C VAL A 83 -1.95 31.62 11.53
N PHE A 84 -1.06 32.13 10.68
CA PHE A 84 -0.66 31.45 9.44
C PHE A 84 -0.03 30.09 9.73
N PHE A 85 0.86 29.99 10.71
CA PHE A 85 1.50 28.73 11.10
C PHE A 85 0.47 27.65 11.44
N VAL A 86 -0.52 27.99 12.27
CA VAL A 86 -1.58 27.05 12.69
C VAL A 86 -2.46 26.65 11.51
N ILE A 87 -2.91 27.62 10.71
CA ILE A 87 -3.81 27.34 9.57
C ILE A 87 -3.10 26.49 8.51
N LEU A 88 -1.85 26.83 8.14
CA LEU A 88 -1.13 26.07 7.12
C LEU A 88 -0.74 24.67 7.61
N HIS A 89 -0.35 24.50 8.88
CA HIS A 89 -0.09 23.16 9.42
C HIS A 89 -1.36 22.32 9.53
N ALA A 90 -2.49 22.91 9.96
CA ALA A 90 -3.78 22.22 9.98
C ALA A 90 -4.22 21.81 8.56
N GLY A 91 -4.05 22.69 7.57
CA GLY A 91 -4.31 22.39 6.16
C GLY A 91 -3.41 21.26 5.63
N ASN A 92 -2.11 21.29 5.95
CA ASN A 92 -1.17 20.22 5.58
C ASN A 92 -1.59 18.87 6.16
N LEU A 93 -2.05 18.84 7.42
CA LEU A 93 -2.55 17.63 8.09
C LEU A 93 -3.79 17.06 7.38
N VAL A 94 -4.76 17.91 7.03
CA VAL A 94 -5.99 17.49 6.35
C VAL A 94 -5.68 16.89 4.98
N ILE A 95 -4.86 17.57 4.18
CA ILE A 95 -4.45 17.08 2.85
C ILE A 95 -3.71 15.76 2.98
N ASN A 96 -2.89 15.60 4.03
CA ASN A 96 -2.20 14.35 4.30
C ASN A 96 -3.12 13.19 4.59
N MET A 97 -4.09 13.41 5.47
CA MET A 97 -5.07 12.40 5.85
C MET A 97 -5.91 11.98 4.64
N LEU A 98 -6.34 12.93 3.81
CA LEU A 98 -7.06 12.66 2.57
C LEU A 98 -6.17 11.91 1.56
N GLY A 99 -4.91 12.29 1.41
CA GLY A 99 -3.94 11.58 0.57
C GLY A 99 -3.69 10.14 1.03
N ALA A 100 -3.47 9.93 2.32
CA ALA A 100 -3.21 8.62 2.91
C ALA A 100 -4.39 7.66 2.73
N THR A 101 -5.61 8.13 2.98
CA THR A 101 -6.84 7.33 2.85
C THR A 101 -7.10 6.91 1.39
N VAL A 102 -6.92 7.81 0.42
CA VAL A 102 -7.08 7.46 -1.00
C VAL A 102 -5.97 6.54 -1.49
N HIS A 103 -4.72 6.76 -1.07
CA HIS A 103 -3.60 5.92 -1.50
C HIS A 103 -3.63 4.50 -0.93
N THR A 104 -4.13 4.32 0.28
CA THR A 104 -4.35 3.01 0.90
C THR A 104 -5.49 2.25 0.24
N MET A 105 -6.61 2.91 -0.09
CA MET A 105 -7.71 2.28 -0.85
C MET A 105 -7.25 1.76 -2.22
N ARG A 106 -6.34 2.47 -2.89
CA ARG A 106 -5.75 2.01 -4.16
C ARG A 106 -4.91 0.74 -3.99
N LEU A 107 -4.12 0.64 -2.92
CA LEU A 107 -3.33 -0.58 -2.65
C LEU A 107 -4.25 -1.75 -2.27
N GLN A 108 -5.26 -1.53 -1.43
CA GLN A 108 -6.27 -2.54 -1.08
C GLN A 108 -6.95 -3.13 -2.32
N PHE A 109 -7.37 -2.29 -3.26
CA PHE A 109 -8.00 -2.78 -4.49
C PHE A 109 -7.04 -3.54 -5.41
N TYR A 110 -5.77 -3.13 -5.48
CA TYR A 110 -4.82 -3.70 -6.45
C TYR A 110 -4.06 -4.93 -5.92
N GLU A 111 -3.62 -4.92 -4.66
CA GLU A 111 -2.88 -6.03 -4.04
C GLU A 111 -3.82 -7.10 -3.47
N PHE A 112 -4.95 -6.71 -2.88
CA PHE A 112 -5.82 -7.65 -2.16
C PHE A 112 -6.79 -8.37 -3.09
N PHE A 113 -7.40 -7.70 -4.07
CA PHE A 113 -8.31 -8.37 -5.00
C PHE A 113 -7.61 -9.32 -5.98
N THR A 114 -6.39 -8.99 -6.39
CA THR A 114 -5.63 -9.84 -7.33
C THR A 114 -5.04 -11.09 -6.66
N LYS A 115 -4.81 -11.06 -5.32
CA LYS A 115 -4.30 -12.22 -4.56
C LYS A 115 -5.40 -13.04 -3.87
N PHE A 116 -6.52 -12.45 -3.46
CA PHE A 116 -7.53 -13.13 -2.64
C PHE A 116 -8.90 -13.32 -3.32
N ILE A 117 -9.19 -12.63 -4.43
CA ILE A 117 -10.40 -12.91 -5.22
C ILE A 117 -10.06 -13.83 -6.38
N ARG A 118 -10.53 -15.08 -6.27
CA ARG A 118 -10.65 -15.98 -7.41
C ARG A 118 -11.84 -15.51 -8.24
N THR A 119 -11.60 -14.94 -9.42
CA THR A 119 -12.66 -14.55 -10.38
C THR A 119 -13.40 -15.82 -10.83
N GLY A 120 -14.50 -16.17 -10.15
CA GLY A 120 -15.27 -17.37 -10.46
C GLY A 120 -16.19 -17.90 -9.35
N GLY A 121 -16.70 -17.04 -8.46
CA GLY A 121 -17.71 -17.44 -7.47
C GLY A 121 -19.12 -17.34 -8.05
N HIS A 122 -19.92 -18.40 -7.97
CA HIS A 122 -21.35 -18.33 -8.29
C HIS A 122 -22.06 -17.43 -7.28
N TYR A 123 -22.84 -16.45 -7.78
CA TYR A 123 -23.75 -15.67 -6.95
C TYR A 123 -24.71 -16.62 -6.23
N PHE A 124 -24.69 -16.59 -4.90
CA PHE A 124 -25.67 -17.31 -4.08
C PHE A 124 -27.05 -16.73 -4.34
N LYS A 125 -27.87 -17.42 -5.13
CA LYS A 125 -29.30 -17.14 -5.28
C LYS A 125 -30.02 -17.86 -4.13
N PRO A 126 -30.56 -17.15 -3.12
CA PRO A 126 -31.35 -17.80 -2.08
C PRO A 126 -32.54 -18.50 -2.73
N LEU A 127 -32.84 -19.73 -2.28
CA LEU A 127 -33.99 -20.49 -2.72
C LEU A 127 -35.26 -19.72 -2.32
N LYS A 128 -35.89 -19.02 -3.26
CA LYS A 128 -37.19 -18.41 -3.05
C LYS A 128 -38.21 -19.55 -2.98
N ASN A 129 -38.69 -19.88 -1.78
CA ASN A 129 -39.85 -20.75 -1.61
C ASN A 129 -41.05 -20.08 -2.28
N PHE A 130 -41.39 -20.53 -3.48
CA PHE A 130 -42.68 -20.24 -4.07
C PHE A 130 -43.71 -21.08 -3.31
N VAL A 131 -44.27 -20.52 -2.24
CA VAL A 131 -45.49 -21.05 -1.66
C VAL A 131 -46.57 -20.86 -2.73
N LYS A 132 -46.79 -21.91 -3.51
CA LYS A 132 -47.89 -22.01 -4.47
C LYS A 132 -49.15 -22.09 -3.61
N TYR A 133 -49.89 -20.99 -3.52
CA TYR A 133 -51.21 -20.97 -2.92
C TYR A 133 -52.09 -21.93 -3.74
N SER A 134 -52.32 -23.12 -3.19
CA SER A 134 -53.42 -23.98 -3.60
C SER A 134 -54.70 -23.19 -3.35
N SER A 135 -55.51 -23.03 -4.38
CA SER A 135 -56.86 -22.51 -4.32
C SER A 135 -57.59 -23.12 -3.13
N LEU A 136 -58.04 -22.27 -2.21
CA LEU A 136 -59.07 -22.63 -1.25
C LEU A 136 -60.35 -22.81 -2.06
N GLU A 137 -60.70 -24.07 -2.27
CA GLU A 137 -62.00 -24.53 -2.73
C GLU A 137 -63.01 -24.19 -1.62
N ILE A 138 -63.98 -23.33 -1.96
CA ILE A 138 -65.27 -23.18 -1.29
C ILE A 138 -66.32 -23.19 -2.40
#